data_AF-A0A6N2TWF0-F1
#
_entry.id   AF-A0A6N2TWF0-F1
#
_cell.length_a   1.000
_cell.length_b   1.000
_cell.length_c   1.000
_cell.angle_alpha   90.00
_cell.angle_beta   90.00
_cell.angle_gamma   90.00
#
_symmetry.space_group_name_H-M   'P 1'
#
loop_
_entity.id
_entity.type
_entity.pdbx_description
1 polymer ?
#
loop_
_entity_poly.entity_id
_entity_poly.type
_entity_poly.pdbx_seq_one_letter_code
_entity_poly.pdbx_strand_id
1 'polypeptide(L)'
;MKEINMTKAISCMPDKFITMEMVELAATEHRPELVNYLPEKYITSEILDSIFKTEDYGWRSWQLSKIPEEKRNRQICLKAIKAEKSNFPDIPEKYRNSDILESLFAHRNFMNYLHLIPPSSWNNGTVRDAIYSLYRDVQQNGGYRYCSERYEQQFLYETSVMLSFVPRQAKDFRLWKELIHDGRIATMTIDKMMPKCFKQAAYYKEWAIRCIKEVDTRWLDYDTVWKAISHKTGNLHGIFDSYGHYEWFSKHADDAMADKAMELEPNLFNKLPGRFRTPERLIHALEAKREINSYNFHLEPNLMTEEVCMALARRDSFYPDIPSERWNKKLVEYFIEYGHSLYWLPQLPKRLQTRKLAEKVLKEKPQYFHYLRMEFITPEMSRLLCQKIA
;
A
#
# COMPACT_ATOMS: atom_id res chain seq x y z
N MET A 1 38.25 -33.46 21.99
CA MET A 1 39.03 -32.34 22.55
C MET A 1 38.19 -31.09 22.36
N LYS A 2 37.96 -30.29 23.41
CA LYS A 2 37.31 -28.98 23.25
C LYS A 2 38.25 -28.13 22.39
N GLU A 3 37.76 -27.65 21.26
CA GLU A 3 38.45 -26.67 20.42
C GLU A 3 38.92 -25.52 21.32
N ILE A 4 40.24 -25.33 21.42
CA ILE A 4 40.79 -24.22 22.19
C ILE A 4 40.56 -22.98 21.35
N ASN A 5 39.69 -22.10 21.84
CA ASN A 5 39.48 -20.78 21.25
C ASN A 5 40.71 -19.90 21.55
N MET A 6 41.63 -19.84 20.60
CA MET A 6 42.89 -19.12 20.68
C MET A 6 42.65 -17.62 20.82
N THR A 7 41.64 -17.06 20.16
CA THR A 7 41.22 -15.66 20.38
C THR A 7 40.92 -15.39 21.86
N LYS A 8 40.23 -16.33 22.52
CA LYS A 8 39.92 -16.21 23.95
C LYS A 8 41.17 -16.36 24.82
N ALA A 9 42.10 -17.24 24.45
CA ALA A 9 43.37 -17.34 25.14
C ALA A 9 44.16 -16.02 25.08
N ILE A 10 44.30 -15.44 23.88
CA ILE A 10 44.97 -14.14 23.64
C ILE A 10 44.34 -13.03 24.49
N SER A 11 43.00 -13.00 24.61
CA SER A 11 42.31 -11.99 25.43
C SER A 11 42.70 -11.96 26.92
N CYS A 12 43.31 -13.04 27.43
CA CYS A 12 43.73 -13.17 28.82
C CYS A 12 45.25 -13.00 29.02
N MET A 13 46.01 -12.76 27.96
CA MET A 13 47.47 -12.69 28.00
C MET A 13 47.99 -11.25 27.90
N PRO A 14 48.99 -10.87 28.71
CA PRO A 14 49.73 -9.62 28.51
C PRO A 14 50.45 -9.57 27.16
N ASP A 15 50.51 -8.40 26.54
CA ASP A 15 51.12 -8.13 25.22
C ASP A 15 52.51 -8.74 25.03
N LYS A 16 53.34 -8.75 26.08
CA LYS A 16 54.72 -9.28 26.04
C LYS A 16 54.80 -10.79 25.79
N PHE A 17 53.72 -11.53 26.02
CA PHE A 17 53.66 -12.99 25.85
C PHE A 17 52.97 -13.40 24.54
N ILE A 18 52.40 -12.45 23.80
CA ILE A 18 51.77 -12.73 22.51
C ILE A 18 52.87 -12.89 21.47
N THR A 19 52.89 -14.04 20.78
CA THR A 19 53.83 -14.34 19.68
C THR A 19 53.11 -14.33 18.32
N MET A 20 53.86 -14.20 17.22
CA MET A 20 53.27 -14.17 15.88
C MET A 20 52.53 -15.48 15.55
N GLU A 21 53.10 -16.64 15.87
CA GLU A 21 52.48 -17.95 15.62
C GLU A 21 51.10 -18.08 16.29
N MET A 22 50.96 -17.53 17.50
CA MET A 22 49.68 -17.51 18.21
C MET A 22 48.68 -16.59 17.52
N VAL A 23 49.13 -15.44 17.01
CA VAL A 23 48.29 -14.49 16.27
C VAL A 23 47.82 -15.08 14.95
N GLU A 24 48.71 -15.71 14.19
CA GLU A 24 48.39 -16.39 12.93
C GLU A 24 47.34 -17.49 13.16
N LEU A 25 47.56 -18.33 14.17
CA LEU A 25 46.61 -19.39 14.53
C LEU A 25 45.26 -18.82 14.95
N ALA A 26 45.24 -17.77 15.78
CA ALA A 26 43.99 -17.11 16.18
C ALA A 26 43.28 -16.44 15.00
N ALA A 27 44.02 -15.88 14.05
CA ALA A 27 43.45 -15.23 12.87
C ALA A 27 42.69 -16.21 11.96
N THR A 28 43.12 -17.47 11.90
CA THR A 28 42.39 -18.54 11.18
C THR A 28 41.03 -18.90 11.79
N GLU A 29 40.75 -18.44 13.02
CA GLU A 29 39.41 -18.60 13.61
C GLU A 29 38.40 -17.61 13.00
N HIS A 30 38.86 -16.63 12.22
CA HIS A 30 38.05 -15.62 11.55
C HIS A 30 37.15 -14.83 12.50
N ARG A 31 37.68 -14.47 13.68
CA ARG A 31 36.94 -13.78 14.75
C ARG A 31 37.37 -12.31 14.84
N PRO A 32 36.54 -11.36 14.39
CA PRO A 32 36.88 -9.94 14.39
C PRO A 32 37.33 -9.38 15.75
N GLU A 33 36.79 -9.89 16.85
CA GLU A 33 37.15 -9.49 18.22
C GLU A 33 38.65 -9.65 18.56
N LEU A 34 39.40 -10.45 17.80
CA LEU A 34 40.83 -10.64 17.99
C LEU A 34 41.57 -9.29 17.96
N VAL A 35 41.17 -8.36 17.09
CA VAL A 35 41.84 -7.05 16.93
C VAL A 35 41.85 -6.22 18.20
N ASN A 36 40.92 -6.46 19.14
CA ASN A 36 40.89 -5.75 20.42
C ASN A 36 42.05 -6.12 21.34
N TYR A 37 42.65 -7.31 21.14
CA TYR A 37 43.65 -7.90 22.03
C TYR A 37 45.04 -7.96 21.39
N LEU A 38 45.18 -7.57 20.12
CA LEU A 38 46.45 -7.60 19.42
C LEU A 38 47.29 -6.35 19.71
N PRO A 39 48.56 -6.52 20.12
CA PRO A 39 49.54 -5.45 20.07
C PRO A 39 49.68 -4.89 18.65
N GLU A 40 49.85 -3.58 18.53
CA GLU A 40 49.89 -2.87 17.24
C GLU A 40 50.90 -3.47 16.23
N LYS A 41 52.05 -3.95 16.73
CA LYS A 41 53.10 -4.60 15.92
C LYS A 41 52.63 -5.85 15.16
N TYR A 42 51.55 -6.49 15.59
CA TYR A 42 51.00 -7.70 14.96
C TYR A 42 49.79 -7.42 14.05
N ILE A 43 49.31 -6.17 14.00
CA ILE A 43 48.19 -5.79 13.14
C ILE A 43 48.76 -5.55 11.73
N THR A 44 48.96 -6.60 10.94
CA THR A 44 49.41 -6.51 9.54
C THR A 44 48.25 -6.75 8.57
N SER A 45 48.42 -6.40 7.30
CA SER A 45 47.38 -6.63 6.28
C SER A 45 47.04 -8.11 6.14
N GLU A 46 48.05 -8.99 6.19
CA GLU A 46 47.87 -10.44 6.07
C GLU A 46 47.06 -11.02 7.24
N ILE A 47 47.33 -10.55 8.45
CA ILE A 47 46.58 -10.95 9.64
C ILE A 47 45.13 -10.44 9.56
N LEU A 48 44.93 -9.18 9.16
CA LEU A 48 43.60 -8.62 8.99
C LEU A 48 42.79 -9.35 7.91
N ASP A 49 43.40 -9.65 6.76
CA ASP A 49 42.76 -10.41 5.69
C ASP A 49 42.37 -11.81 6.14
N SER A 50 43.20 -12.45 6.98
CA SER A 50 42.87 -13.73 7.61
C SER A 50 41.70 -13.59 8.59
N ILE A 51 41.73 -12.62 9.51
CA ILE A 51 40.65 -12.37 10.48
C ILE A 51 39.31 -12.11 9.78
N PHE A 52 39.33 -11.29 8.74
CA PHE A 52 38.13 -10.83 8.04
C PHE A 52 37.83 -11.62 6.75
N LYS A 53 38.38 -12.82 6.59
CA LYS A 53 38.19 -13.65 5.39
C LYS A 53 36.73 -14.08 5.16
N THR A 54 35.97 -14.31 6.23
CA THR A 54 34.58 -14.76 6.18
C THR A 54 33.60 -13.59 6.24
N GLU A 55 32.37 -13.79 5.80
CA GLU A 55 31.30 -12.76 5.92
C GLU A 55 30.77 -12.59 7.36
N ASP A 56 31.26 -13.38 8.31
CA ASP A 56 30.88 -13.25 9.72
C ASP A 56 31.53 -11.99 10.30
N TYR A 57 30.69 -11.05 10.73
CA TYR A 57 31.10 -9.82 11.42
C TYR A 57 31.20 -10.01 12.93
N GLY A 58 30.83 -11.20 13.44
CA GLY A 58 30.89 -11.59 14.84
C GLY A 58 29.77 -10.99 15.69
N TRP A 59 29.26 -11.77 16.65
CA TRP A 59 28.30 -11.27 17.65
C TRP A 59 28.98 -10.49 18.79
N ARG A 60 30.31 -10.61 18.93
CA ARG A 60 31.10 -9.89 19.93
C ARG A 60 31.59 -8.56 19.36
N SER A 61 31.40 -7.50 20.14
CA SER A 61 31.81 -6.14 19.77
C SER A 61 33.32 -6.05 19.59
N TRP A 62 33.74 -5.34 18.53
CA TRP A 62 35.13 -5.01 18.25
C TRP A 62 35.26 -3.58 17.75
N GLN A 63 36.41 -2.97 18.05
CA GLN A 63 36.64 -1.55 17.86
C GLN A 63 37.56 -1.30 16.66
N LEU A 64 37.07 -0.56 15.66
CA LEU A 64 37.85 -0.19 14.48
C LEU A 64 39.06 0.69 14.84
N SER A 65 38.96 1.48 15.91
CA SER A 65 40.07 2.29 16.45
C SER A 65 41.33 1.48 16.78
N LYS A 66 41.22 0.17 17.01
CA LYS A 66 42.36 -0.72 17.30
C LYS A 66 43.19 -1.03 16.06
N ILE A 67 42.63 -0.86 14.87
CA ILE A 67 43.35 -1.02 13.61
C ILE A 67 43.92 0.34 13.21
N PRO A 68 45.23 0.49 12.93
CA PRO A 68 45.80 1.75 12.42
C PRO A 68 45.08 2.21 11.15
N GLU A 69 44.87 3.53 11.00
CA GLU A 69 44.03 4.09 9.93
C GLU A 69 44.53 3.69 8.53
N GLU A 70 45.85 3.62 8.34
CA GLU A 70 46.51 3.25 7.09
C GLU A 70 46.19 1.81 6.65
N LYS A 71 45.78 0.96 7.60
CA LYS A 71 45.44 -0.46 7.37
C LYS A 71 43.92 -0.68 7.30
N ARG A 72 43.11 0.34 7.55
CA ARG A 72 41.63 0.26 7.42
C ARG A 72 41.26 0.31 5.94
N ASN A 73 40.87 -0.84 5.39
CA ASN A 73 40.29 -0.91 4.06
C ASN A 73 38.75 -0.80 4.12
N ARG A 74 38.13 -0.62 2.94
CA ARG A 74 36.67 -0.42 2.83
C ARG A 74 35.86 -1.60 3.37
N GLN A 75 36.30 -2.84 3.15
CA GLN A 75 35.61 -4.04 3.60
C GLN A 75 35.62 -4.15 5.12
N ILE A 76 36.76 -3.90 5.75
CA ILE A 76 36.90 -3.87 7.22
C ILE A 76 35.98 -2.79 7.80
N CYS A 77 35.96 -1.59 7.22
CA CYS A 77 35.09 -0.51 7.66
C CYS A 77 33.60 -0.87 7.56
N LEU A 78 33.19 -1.52 6.46
CA LEU A 78 31.80 -1.98 6.28
C LEU A 78 31.42 -3.04 7.33
N LYS A 79 32.31 -3.98 7.64
CA LYS A 79 32.08 -4.97 8.70
C LYS A 79 32.00 -4.30 10.08
N ALA A 80 32.85 -3.31 10.33
CA ALA A 80 32.87 -2.57 11.59
C ALA A 80 31.54 -1.85 11.86
N ILE A 81 31.00 -1.14 10.85
CA ILE A 81 29.73 -0.42 11.00
C ILE A 81 28.54 -1.37 11.12
N LYS A 82 28.55 -2.52 10.41
CA LYS A 82 27.50 -3.54 10.54
C LYS A 82 27.49 -4.16 11.94
N ALA A 83 28.67 -4.38 12.53
CA ALA A 83 28.80 -4.92 13.87
C ALA A 83 28.33 -3.91 14.94
N GLU A 84 28.79 -2.67 14.88
CA GLU A 84 28.46 -1.65 15.88
C GLU A 84 28.56 -0.23 15.32
N LYS A 85 27.54 0.61 15.59
CA LYS A 85 27.48 2.00 15.08
C LYS A 85 28.58 2.90 15.64
N SER A 86 29.08 2.59 16.83
CA SER A 86 30.15 3.36 17.49
C SER A 86 31.48 3.33 16.74
N ASN A 87 31.64 2.43 15.75
CA ASN A 87 32.81 2.39 14.88
C ASN A 87 32.81 3.45 13.78
N PHE A 88 31.68 4.14 13.53
CA PHE A 88 31.57 5.12 12.45
C PHE A 88 32.62 6.26 12.50
N PRO A 89 32.92 6.87 13.67
CA PRO A 89 33.94 7.93 13.76
C PRO A 89 35.35 7.47 13.35
N ASP A 90 35.66 6.19 13.52
CA ASP A 90 36.95 5.60 13.16
C ASP A 90 37.04 5.22 11.67
N ILE A 91 35.95 5.29 10.91
CA ILE A 91 35.98 5.04 9.48
C ILE A 91 36.66 6.21 8.78
N PRO A 92 37.70 5.99 7.95
CA PRO A 92 38.34 7.04 7.17
C PRO A 92 37.33 7.80 6.31
N GLU A 93 37.47 9.12 6.23
CA GLU A 93 36.49 10.00 5.57
C GLU A 93 36.15 9.55 4.13
N LYS A 94 37.18 9.11 3.37
CA LYS A 94 37.07 8.58 2.00
C LYS A 94 36.10 7.40 1.83
N TYR A 95 35.79 6.67 2.90
CA TYR A 95 34.88 5.52 2.87
C TYR A 95 33.49 5.82 3.42
N ARG A 96 33.23 7.01 3.98
CA ARG A 96 31.93 7.38 4.59
C ARG A 96 30.87 7.71 3.52
N ASN A 97 30.58 6.78 2.62
CA ASN A 97 29.62 6.89 1.53
C ASN A 97 28.90 5.56 1.26
N SER A 98 27.85 5.61 0.43
CA SER A 98 27.15 4.43 -0.12
C SER A 98 26.73 3.42 0.97
N ASP A 99 27.08 2.14 0.81
CA ASP A 99 26.75 1.03 1.73
C ASP A 99 27.19 1.24 3.20
N ILE A 100 28.23 2.04 3.47
CA ILE A 100 28.62 2.41 4.83
C ILE A 100 27.55 3.33 5.45
N LEU A 101 27.03 4.29 4.68
CA LEU A 101 25.93 5.14 5.14
C LEU A 101 24.63 4.37 5.27
N GLU A 102 24.32 3.48 4.32
CA GLU A 102 23.16 2.57 4.43
C GLU A 102 23.23 1.73 5.71
N SER A 103 24.41 1.19 6.03
CA SER A 103 24.64 0.43 7.26
C SER A 103 24.53 1.31 8.52
N LEU A 104 25.04 2.54 8.49
CA LEU A 104 24.88 3.51 9.57
C LEU A 104 23.38 3.82 9.80
N PHE A 105 22.62 4.10 8.75
CA PHE A 105 21.20 4.42 8.84
C PHE A 105 20.35 3.21 9.24
N ALA A 106 20.82 1.97 9.09
CA ALA A 106 20.13 0.80 9.62
C ALA A 106 20.13 0.75 11.15
N HIS A 107 21.06 1.46 11.81
CA HIS A 107 21.14 1.55 13.26
C HIS A 107 20.26 2.67 13.83
N ARG A 108 19.73 2.44 15.04
CA ARG A 108 19.01 3.47 15.80
C ARG A 108 19.93 4.62 16.21
N ASN A 109 19.37 5.81 16.37
CA ASN A 109 20.08 7.01 16.84
C ASN A 109 21.32 7.39 16.00
N PHE A 110 21.31 7.13 14.69
CA PHE A 110 22.42 7.49 13.80
C PHE A 110 22.65 9.02 13.71
N MET A 111 21.64 9.82 14.12
CA MET A 111 21.66 11.29 14.13
C MET A 111 22.90 11.88 14.81
N ASN A 112 23.45 11.20 15.82
CA ASN A 112 24.65 11.63 16.55
C ASN A 112 25.90 11.72 15.65
N TYR A 113 25.89 11.04 14.50
CA TYR A 113 27.04 10.93 13.60
C TYR A 113 26.91 11.76 12.33
N LEU A 114 25.82 12.54 12.15
CA LEU A 114 25.59 13.32 10.93
C LEU A 114 26.73 14.30 10.61
N HIS A 115 27.31 14.92 11.63
CA HIS A 115 28.42 15.86 11.50
C HIS A 115 29.71 15.22 10.95
N LEU A 116 29.80 13.89 10.94
CA LEU A 116 30.94 13.12 10.44
C LEU A 116 30.75 12.68 8.98
N ILE A 117 29.57 12.89 8.39
CA ILE A 117 29.27 12.50 7.01
C ILE A 117 29.80 13.57 6.05
N PRO A 118 30.68 13.23 5.10
CA PRO A 118 31.20 14.19 4.13
C PRO A 118 30.08 14.79 3.27
N PRO A 119 30.14 16.10 2.96
CA PRO A 119 29.17 16.74 2.07
C PRO A 119 29.00 16.02 0.72
N SER A 120 30.09 15.49 0.16
CA SER A 120 30.11 14.76 -1.12
C SER A 120 29.39 13.41 -1.09
N SER A 121 29.15 12.84 0.10
CA SER A 121 28.46 11.56 0.26
C SER A 121 26.94 11.68 0.22
N TRP A 122 26.42 12.91 0.31
CA TRP A 122 24.99 13.17 0.22
C TRP A 122 24.52 13.23 -1.23
N ASN A 123 23.52 12.41 -1.54
CA ASN A 123 22.78 12.44 -2.79
C ASN A 123 21.31 12.14 -2.50
N ASN A 124 20.46 12.24 -3.52
CA ASN A 124 19.03 11.96 -3.40
C ASN A 124 18.73 10.62 -2.69
N GLY A 125 19.42 9.55 -3.09
CA GLY A 125 19.27 8.22 -2.49
C GLY A 125 19.60 8.21 -1.00
N THR A 126 20.79 8.68 -0.62
CA THR A 126 21.25 8.65 0.78
C THR A 126 20.40 9.52 1.70
N VAL A 127 19.86 10.64 1.19
CA VAL A 127 18.91 11.47 1.96
C VAL A 127 17.59 10.71 2.20
N ARG A 128 17.04 10.04 1.18
CA ARG A 128 15.82 9.23 1.36
C ARG A 128 16.04 8.10 2.35
N ASP A 129 17.19 7.41 2.28
CA ASP A 129 17.50 6.31 3.21
C ASP A 129 17.56 6.80 4.67
N ALA A 130 18.17 7.96 4.90
CA ALA A 130 18.17 8.60 6.22
C ALA A 130 16.73 8.95 6.69
N ILE A 131 15.90 9.54 5.82
CA ILE A 131 14.50 9.87 6.14
C ILE A 131 13.71 8.59 6.45
N TYR A 132 13.87 7.53 5.67
CA TYR A 132 13.19 6.25 5.89
C TYR A 132 13.63 5.56 7.17
N SER A 133 14.90 5.70 7.56
CA SER A 133 15.38 5.21 8.84
C SER A 133 14.70 5.94 10.01
N LEU A 134 14.68 7.28 10.00
CA LEU A 134 13.98 8.07 11.02
C LEU A 134 12.51 7.70 11.12
N TYR A 135 11.83 7.58 9.99
CA TYR A 135 10.43 7.21 9.95
C TYR A 135 10.18 5.83 10.55
N ARG A 136 11.06 4.85 10.26
CA ARG A 136 11.00 3.49 10.82
C ARG A 136 11.22 3.48 12.34
N ASP A 137 12.17 4.24 12.84
CA ASP A 137 12.46 4.31 14.28
C ASP A 137 11.26 4.84 15.07
N VAL A 138 10.59 5.87 14.54
CA VAL A 138 9.35 6.42 15.11
C VAL A 138 8.22 5.39 15.09
N GLN A 139 8.07 4.62 14.00
CA GLN A 139 7.05 3.56 13.92
C GLN A 139 7.29 2.42 14.91
N GLN A 140 8.54 1.97 15.08
CA GLN A 140 8.88 0.85 15.96
C GLN A 140 8.72 1.18 17.45
N ASN A 141 8.80 2.45 17.84
CA ASN A 141 8.58 2.89 19.22
C ASN A 141 7.08 2.99 19.61
N GLY A 142 6.20 2.27 18.89
CA GLY A 142 4.77 2.18 19.17
C GLY A 142 3.95 3.39 18.72
N GLY A 143 4.57 4.34 18.01
CA GLY A 143 4.08 5.71 17.95
C GLY A 143 2.76 5.96 17.23
N TYR A 144 2.49 5.19 16.18
CA TYR A 144 1.27 5.38 15.39
C TYR A 144 0.05 4.59 15.89
N ARG A 145 0.19 3.72 16.91
CA ARG A 145 -0.95 2.96 17.44
C ARG A 145 -1.72 3.68 18.56
N TYR A 146 -1.08 4.62 19.27
CA TYR A 146 -1.66 5.21 20.48
C TYR A 146 -1.67 6.75 20.53
N CYS A 147 -0.84 7.46 19.75
CA CYS A 147 -0.83 8.95 19.74
C CYS A 147 -0.16 9.54 18.46
N SER A 148 -0.78 9.40 17.29
CA SER A 148 -0.16 9.68 15.98
C SER A 148 0.48 11.08 15.82
N GLU A 149 -0.12 12.12 16.40
CA GLU A 149 0.32 13.50 16.20
C GLU A 149 1.68 13.80 16.87
N ARG A 150 1.90 13.32 18.10
CA ARG A 150 3.16 13.55 18.82
C ARG A 150 4.36 12.92 18.10
N TYR A 151 4.17 11.71 17.57
CA TYR A 151 5.21 10.97 16.86
C TYR A 151 5.46 11.54 15.46
N GLU A 152 4.42 12.04 14.78
CA GLU A 152 4.61 12.80 13.55
C GLU A 152 5.43 14.08 13.80
N GLN A 153 5.13 14.84 14.85
CA GLN A 153 5.90 16.03 15.22
C GLN A 153 7.37 15.69 15.53
N GLN A 154 7.62 14.60 16.27
CA GLN A 154 8.99 14.12 16.51
C GLN A 154 9.71 13.78 15.22
N PHE A 155 9.08 13.02 14.32
CA PHE A 155 9.65 12.67 13.02
C PHE A 155 9.98 13.91 12.18
N LEU A 156 9.07 14.89 12.14
CA LEU A 156 9.27 16.15 11.40
C LEU A 156 10.44 16.95 11.96
N TYR A 157 10.56 17.03 13.29
CA TYR A 157 11.67 17.70 13.96
C TYR A 157 13.01 17.02 13.66
N GLU A 158 13.11 15.71 13.87
CA GLU A 158 14.32 14.93 13.60
C GLU A 158 14.73 15.03 12.13
N THR A 159 13.77 14.97 11.22
CA THR A 159 14.03 15.12 9.79
C THR A 159 14.52 16.53 9.44
N SER A 160 13.95 17.57 10.06
CA SER A 160 14.43 18.95 9.87
C SER A 160 15.87 19.13 10.34
N VAL A 161 16.23 18.53 11.48
CA VAL A 161 17.62 18.52 11.98
C VAL A 161 18.53 17.75 11.03
N MET A 162 18.12 16.58 10.55
CA MET A 162 18.92 15.79 9.61
C MET A 162 19.19 16.58 8.33
N LEU A 163 18.16 17.18 7.75
CA LEU A 163 18.25 17.97 6.52
C LEU A 163 19.12 19.24 6.66
N SER A 164 19.42 19.72 7.87
CA SER A 164 20.34 20.84 8.08
C SER A 164 21.80 20.46 7.83
N PHE A 165 22.16 19.18 7.93
CA PHE A 165 23.50 18.67 7.58
C PHE A 165 23.64 18.33 6.09
N VAL A 166 22.52 18.22 5.37
CA VAL A 166 22.50 17.83 3.96
C VAL A 166 22.75 19.05 3.06
N PRO A 167 23.69 18.99 2.10
CA PRO A 167 23.92 20.03 1.11
C PRO A 167 22.69 20.32 0.24
N ARG A 168 22.58 21.55 -0.26
CA ARG A 168 21.41 21.98 -1.07
C ARG A 168 21.24 21.13 -2.33
N GLN A 169 22.34 20.69 -2.94
CA GLN A 169 22.36 19.89 -4.17
C GLN A 169 21.70 18.52 -3.99
N ALA A 170 21.74 17.94 -2.78
CA ALA A 170 21.11 16.65 -2.47
C ALA A 170 19.63 16.78 -2.06
N LYS A 171 19.10 18.02 -1.93
CA LYS A 171 17.72 18.34 -1.53
C LYS A 171 16.93 18.97 -2.69
N ASP A 172 17.18 18.51 -3.91
CA ASP A 172 16.53 19.04 -5.10
C ASP A 172 15.07 18.54 -5.23
N PHE A 173 14.39 18.95 -6.31
CA PHE A 173 13.00 18.56 -6.55
C PHE A 173 12.83 17.04 -6.70
N ARG A 174 13.87 16.35 -7.20
CA ARG A 174 13.83 14.90 -7.45
C ARG A 174 13.66 14.13 -6.15
N LEU A 175 14.29 14.57 -5.06
CA LEU A 175 14.18 13.97 -3.72
C LEU A 175 12.73 13.81 -3.32
N TRP A 176 12.01 14.94 -3.34
CA TRP A 176 10.64 15.02 -2.86
C TRP A 176 9.68 14.28 -3.77
N LYS A 177 9.91 14.34 -5.09
CA LYS A 177 9.15 13.56 -6.06
C LYS A 177 9.27 12.06 -5.80
N GLU A 178 10.49 11.57 -5.57
CA GLU A 178 10.75 10.15 -5.29
C GLU A 178 10.16 9.71 -3.94
N LEU A 179 10.23 10.54 -2.89
CA LEU A 179 9.60 10.25 -1.59
C LEU A 179 8.08 10.02 -1.73
N ILE A 180 7.40 10.83 -2.55
CA ILE A 180 5.97 10.64 -2.82
C ILE A 180 5.75 9.34 -3.58
N HIS A 181 6.52 9.11 -4.64
CA HIS A 181 6.38 7.94 -5.50
C HIS A 181 6.58 6.61 -4.75
N ASP A 182 7.55 6.55 -3.82
CA ASP A 182 7.84 5.35 -3.03
C ASP A 182 6.71 4.98 -2.06
N GLY A 183 5.99 5.97 -1.52
CA GLY A 183 4.79 5.72 -0.72
C GLY A 183 4.99 5.13 0.66
N ARG A 184 6.23 5.09 1.14
CA ARG A 184 6.58 4.57 2.47
C ARG A 184 6.09 5.50 3.59
N ILE A 185 5.98 6.78 3.29
CA ILE A 185 5.53 7.85 4.20
C ILE A 185 4.22 8.42 3.65
N ALA A 186 3.29 8.76 4.55
CA ALA A 186 2.04 9.40 4.17
C ALA A 186 2.31 10.74 3.43
N THR A 187 1.58 10.99 2.35
CA THR A 187 1.86 12.16 1.49
C THR A 187 1.67 13.50 2.20
N MET A 188 0.69 13.59 3.11
CA MET A 188 0.52 14.76 3.99
C MET A 188 1.75 15.04 4.87
N THR A 189 2.41 14.00 5.37
CA THR A 189 3.63 14.17 6.18
C THR A 189 4.80 14.64 5.31
N ILE A 190 4.89 14.14 4.07
CA ILE A 190 5.88 14.62 3.08
C ILE A 190 5.64 16.11 2.76
N ASP A 191 4.39 16.52 2.57
CA ASP A 191 4.04 17.92 2.33
C ASP A 191 4.50 18.87 3.44
N LYS A 192 4.41 18.45 4.70
CA LYS A 192 4.89 19.24 5.85
C LYS A 192 6.41 19.45 5.84
N MET A 193 7.18 18.49 5.33
CA MET A 193 8.64 18.58 5.22
C MET A 193 9.11 19.34 3.98
N MET A 194 8.30 19.34 2.92
CA MET A 194 8.71 19.85 1.63
C MET A 194 8.84 21.39 1.62
N PRO A 195 9.97 21.93 1.14
CA PRO A 195 10.14 23.37 0.94
C PRO A 195 9.09 23.97 0.00
N LYS A 196 8.57 25.16 0.33
CA LYS A 196 7.53 25.85 -0.44
C LYS A 196 7.90 26.07 -1.92
N CYS A 197 9.18 26.27 -2.23
CA CYS A 197 9.65 26.47 -3.61
C CYS A 197 9.42 25.26 -4.52
N PHE A 198 9.25 24.06 -3.96
CA PHE A 198 9.00 22.83 -4.70
C PHE A 198 7.53 22.45 -4.82
N LYS A 199 6.63 23.14 -4.10
CA LYS A 199 5.17 22.92 -4.14
C LYS A 199 4.55 23.56 -5.38
N GLN A 200 4.91 23.05 -6.54
CA GLN A 200 4.47 23.52 -7.86
C GLN A 200 3.52 22.51 -8.52
N ALA A 201 3.01 22.81 -9.71
CA ALA A 201 2.07 21.94 -10.43
C ALA A 201 2.53 20.48 -10.52
N ALA A 202 3.80 20.24 -10.90
CA ALA A 202 4.35 18.90 -11.04
C ALA A 202 4.31 18.09 -9.73
N TYR A 203 4.46 18.75 -8.57
CA TYR A 203 4.36 18.12 -7.27
C TYR A 203 2.92 17.68 -6.96
N TYR A 204 1.96 18.59 -7.12
CA TYR A 204 0.56 18.31 -6.81
C TYR A 204 -0.04 17.24 -7.73
N LYS A 205 0.42 17.15 -8.99
CA LYS A 205 0.02 16.06 -9.89
C LYS A 205 0.47 14.68 -9.41
N GLU A 206 1.71 14.56 -8.92
CA GLU A 206 2.22 13.30 -8.37
C GLU A 206 1.52 12.93 -7.04
N TRP A 207 1.20 13.92 -6.21
CA TRP A 207 0.37 13.69 -5.01
C TRP A 207 -1.02 13.19 -5.41
N ALA A 208 -1.67 13.82 -6.39
CA ALA A 208 -3.02 13.48 -6.80
C ALA A 208 -3.17 12.02 -7.24
N ILE A 209 -2.14 11.43 -7.86
CA ILE A 209 -2.12 10.01 -8.23
C ILE A 209 -2.31 9.11 -6.98
N ARG A 210 -1.74 9.50 -5.84
CA ARG A 210 -1.83 8.72 -4.60
C ARG A 210 -3.08 9.01 -3.79
N CYS A 211 -3.43 10.29 -3.67
CA CYS A 211 -4.55 10.74 -2.85
C CYS A 211 -5.18 11.99 -3.47
N ILE A 212 -6.01 11.78 -4.49
CA ILE A 212 -6.59 12.88 -5.28
C ILE A 212 -7.40 13.86 -4.42
N LYS A 213 -8.14 13.35 -3.43
CA LYS A 213 -9.02 14.16 -2.56
C LYS A 213 -8.29 15.25 -1.75
N GLU A 214 -6.98 15.13 -1.56
CA GLU A 214 -6.15 16.07 -0.80
C GLU A 214 -5.59 17.20 -1.68
N VAL A 215 -5.75 17.11 -3.00
CA VAL A 215 -5.18 18.05 -3.96
C VAL A 215 -6.27 18.96 -4.51
N ASP A 216 -5.97 20.26 -4.57
CA ASP A 216 -6.87 21.25 -5.18
C ASP A 216 -7.09 20.95 -6.67
N THR A 217 -8.35 21.02 -7.12
CA THR A 217 -8.75 20.67 -8.49
C THR A 217 -8.09 21.54 -9.56
N ARG A 218 -7.58 22.72 -9.22
CA ARG A 218 -6.82 23.58 -10.15
C ARG A 218 -5.53 22.94 -10.68
N TRP A 219 -5.00 21.93 -9.99
CA TRP A 219 -3.78 21.22 -10.39
C TRP A 219 -4.06 19.96 -11.21
N LEU A 220 -5.33 19.58 -11.35
CA LEU A 220 -5.74 18.36 -12.03
C LEU A 220 -5.85 18.58 -13.54
N ASP A 221 -5.36 17.59 -14.28
CA ASP A 221 -5.61 17.41 -15.71
C ASP A 221 -6.08 15.98 -15.99
N TYR A 222 -6.48 15.72 -17.23
CA TYR A 222 -6.99 14.42 -17.64
C TYR A 222 -6.03 13.27 -17.31
N ASP A 223 -4.75 13.41 -17.66
CA ASP A 223 -3.72 12.39 -17.43
C ASP A 223 -3.52 12.10 -15.93
N THR A 224 -3.52 13.15 -15.11
CA THR A 224 -3.40 13.04 -13.65
C THR A 224 -4.57 12.26 -13.05
N VAL A 225 -5.80 12.60 -13.43
CA VAL A 225 -6.99 11.92 -12.91
C VAL A 225 -7.08 10.48 -13.42
N TRP A 226 -6.76 10.24 -14.69
CA TRP A 226 -6.68 8.90 -15.26
C TRP A 226 -5.70 8.01 -14.50
N LYS A 227 -4.49 8.51 -14.23
CA LYS A 227 -3.47 7.82 -13.44
C LYS A 227 -3.94 7.60 -12.00
N ALA A 228 -4.60 8.57 -11.38
CA ALA A 228 -5.14 8.43 -10.02
C ALA A 228 -6.18 7.32 -9.93
N ILE A 229 -7.15 7.28 -10.87
CA ILE A 229 -8.16 6.22 -10.95
C ILE A 229 -7.49 4.85 -11.14
N SER A 230 -6.52 4.78 -12.06
CA SER A 230 -5.80 3.54 -12.37
C SER A 230 -4.88 3.05 -11.24
N HIS A 231 -4.42 3.94 -10.36
CA HIS A 231 -3.49 3.60 -9.29
C HIS A 231 -4.17 2.92 -8.09
N LYS A 232 -5.35 3.41 -7.66
CA LYS A 232 -6.06 2.88 -6.49
C LYS A 232 -7.55 3.18 -6.55
N THR A 233 -8.39 2.15 -6.35
CA THR A 233 -9.86 2.28 -6.35
C THR A 233 -10.38 3.31 -5.34
N GLY A 234 -9.73 3.46 -4.19
CA GLY A 234 -10.04 4.47 -3.18
C GLY A 234 -10.00 5.93 -3.69
N ASN A 235 -9.30 6.21 -4.80
CA ASN A 235 -9.33 7.54 -5.42
C ASN A 235 -10.70 7.86 -6.06
N LEU A 236 -11.44 6.85 -6.55
CA LEU A 236 -12.79 7.05 -7.09
C LEU A 236 -13.74 7.57 -6.00
N HIS A 237 -13.65 7.04 -4.78
CA HIS A 237 -14.38 7.59 -3.64
C HIS A 237 -13.98 9.04 -3.37
N GLY A 238 -12.69 9.35 -3.39
CA GLY A 238 -12.21 10.73 -3.25
C GLY A 238 -12.76 11.68 -4.31
N ILE A 239 -12.90 11.22 -5.55
CA ILE A 239 -13.50 11.99 -6.65
C ILE A 239 -14.99 12.20 -6.42
N PHE A 240 -15.74 11.13 -6.15
CA PHE A 240 -17.20 11.20 -6.10
C PHE A 240 -17.77 11.73 -4.79
N ASP A 241 -17.03 11.67 -3.69
CA ASP A 241 -17.48 12.15 -2.37
C ASP A 241 -17.13 13.64 -2.15
N SER A 242 -16.22 14.21 -2.94
CA SER A 242 -15.82 15.62 -2.86
C SER A 242 -16.51 16.45 -3.95
N TYR A 243 -17.26 17.49 -3.55
CA TYR A 243 -18.00 18.35 -4.49
C TYR A 243 -17.13 18.89 -5.63
N GLY A 244 -15.96 19.47 -5.32
CA GLY A 244 -15.08 20.06 -6.34
C GLY A 244 -14.52 19.01 -7.30
N HIS A 245 -14.14 17.83 -6.81
CA HIS A 245 -13.61 16.76 -7.65
C HIS A 245 -14.70 16.11 -8.50
N TYR A 246 -15.89 15.96 -7.93
CA TYR A 246 -17.07 15.49 -8.66
C TYR A 246 -17.43 16.45 -9.79
N GLU A 247 -17.42 17.76 -9.52
CA GLU A 247 -17.66 18.78 -10.53
C GLU A 247 -16.59 18.75 -11.62
N TRP A 248 -15.32 18.60 -11.23
CA TRP A 248 -14.21 18.45 -12.18
C TRP A 248 -14.44 17.23 -13.08
N PHE A 249 -14.75 16.07 -12.51
CA PHE A 249 -15.02 14.83 -13.25
C PHE A 249 -16.23 14.99 -14.17
N SER A 250 -17.31 15.59 -13.66
CA SER A 250 -18.54 15.87 -14.40
C SER A 250 -18.33 16.78 -15.61
N LYS A 251 -17.33 17.66 -15.57
CA LYS A 251 -16.99 18.56 -16.67
C LYS A 251 -16.03 17.91 -17.66
N HIS A 252 -14.96 17.27 -17.18
CA HIS A 252 -13.79 16.90 -18.00
C HIS A 252 -13.66 15.41 -18.34
N ALA A 253 -14.34 14.51 -17.62
CA ALA A 253 -14.29 13.09 -17.94
C ALA A 253 -14.96 12.81 -19.30
N ASP A 254 -14.54 11.74 -19.95
CA ASP A 254 -15.15 11.17 -21.15
C ASP A 254 -15.69 9.75 -20.86
N ASP A 255 -16.21 9.09 -21.89
CA ASP A 255 -16.72 7.73 -21.77
C ASP A 255 -15.63 6.74 -21.33
N ALA A 256 -14.39 6.89 -21.81
CA ALA A 256 -13.30 6.00 -21.43
C ALA A 256 -13.00 6.08 -19.93
N MET A 257 -13.01 7.29 -19.35
CA MET A 257 -12.77 7.47 -17.91
C MET A 257 -13.95 6.95 -17.07
N ALA A 258 -15.18 7.12 -17.55
CA ALA A 258 -16.36 6.54 -16.92
C ALA A 258 -16.36 5.01 -16.98
N ASP A 259 -15.98 4.41 -18.11
CA ASP A 259 -15.82 2.97 -18.28
C ASP A 259 -14.75 2.42 -17.33
N LYS A 260 -13.60 3.11 -17.24
CA LYS A 260 -12.55 2.71 -16.31
C LYS A 260 -13.01 2.76 -14.85
N ALA A 261 -13.81 3.75 -14.47
CA ALA A 261 -14.40 3.81 -13.14
C ALA A 261 -15.34 2.62 -12.87
N MET A 262 -16.15 2.23 -13.87
CA MET A 262 -17.09 1.09 -13.75
C MET A 262 -16.43 -0.28 -13.82
N GLU A 263 -15.29 -0.40 -14.51
CA GLU A 263 -14.44 -1.60 -14.47
C GLU A 263 -13.91 -1.83 -13.06
N LEU A 264 -13.45 -0.76 -12.39
CA LEU A 264 -12.80 -0.84 -11.08
C LEU A 264 -13.80 -0.93 -9.91
N GLU A 265 -14.85 -0.09 -9.90
CA GLU A 265 -15.83 -0.01 -8.81
C GLU A 265 -17.25 0.17 -9.35
N PRO A 266 -17.89 -0.89 -9.88
CA PRO A 266 -19.25 -0.81 -10.44
C PRO A 266 -20.33 -0.36 -9.42
N ASN A 267 -20.07 -0.52 -8.12
CA ASN A 267 -20.95 -0.05 -7.04
C ASN A 267 -21.12 1.48 -7.03
N LEU A 268 -20.22 2.22 -7.68
CA LEU A 268 -20.27 3.68 -7.77
C LEU A 268 -21.12 4.16 -8.95
N PHE A 269 -21.83 3.27 -9.66
CA PHE A 269 -22.68 3.64 -10.81
C PHE A 269 -23.61 4.82 -10.53
N ASN A 270 -24.31 4.84 -9.39
CA ASN A 270 -25.24 5.95 -9.06
C ASN A 270 -24.52 7.25 -8.69
N LYS A 271 -23.22 7.19 -8.43
CA LYS A 271 -22.38 8.37 -8.26
C LYS A 271 -21.77 8.84 -9.58
N LEU A 272 -22.04 8.20 -10.72
CA LEU A 272 -21.63 8.78 -11.99
C LEU A 272 -22.45 10.03 -12.30
N PRO A 273 -21.84 11.04 -12.96
CA PRO A 273 -22.59 12.13 -13.56
C PRO A 273 -23.68 11.60 -14.49
N GLY A 274 -24.84 12.26 -14.50
CA GLY A 274 -26.03 11.82 -15.25
C GLY A 274 -25.75 11.41 -16.70
N ARG A 275 -24.88 12.15 -17.40
CA ARG A 275 -24.49 11.86 -18.79
C ARG A 275 -23.79 10.51 -19.00
N PHE A 276 -23.18 9.95 -17.96
CA PHE A 276 -22.46 8.68 -18.01
C PHE A 276 -23.25 7.50 -17.44
N ARG A 277 -24.41 7.75 -16.82
CA ARG A 277 -25.31 6.68 -16.38
C ARG A 277 -26.06 6.17 -17.61
N THR A 278 -25.52 5.14 -18.24
CA THR A 278 -26.12 4.51 -19.44
C THR A 278 -26.61 3.09 -19.12
N PRO A 279 -27.57 2.55 -19.89
CA PRO A 279 -28.02 1.16 -19.75
C PRO A 279 -26.88 0.14 -19.85
N GLU A 280 -25.91 0.36 -20.73
CA GLU A 280 -24.78 -0.56 -20.94
C GLU A 280 -23.89 -0.64 -19.69
N ARG A 281 -23.54 0.52 -19.11
CA ARG A 281 -22.77 0.58 -17.85
C ARG A 281 -23.56 0.03 -16.66
N LEU A 282 -24.88 0.23 -16.67
CA LEU A 282 -25.75 -0.35 -15.65
C LEU A 282 -25.75 -1.88 -15.73
N ILE A 283 -25.90 -2.45 -16.92
CA ILE A 283 -25.82 -3.91 -17.13
C ILE A 283 -24.47 -4.43 -16.61
N HIS A 284 -23.36 -3.79 -16.98
CA HIS A 284 -22.04 -4.16 -16.48
C HIS A 284 -21.96 -4.14 -14.95
N ALA A 285 -22.50 -3.09 -14.31
CA ALA A 285 -22.55 -3.01 -12.84
C ALA A 285 -23.43 -4.09 -12.20
N LEU A 286 -24.56 -4.43 -12.83
CA LEU A 286 -25.46 -5.49 -12.41
C LEU A 286 -24.86 -6.89 -12.62
N GLU A 287 -23.94 -7.09 -13.56
CA GLU A 287 -23.33 -8.40 -13.82
C GLU A 287 -22.07 -8.63 -12.99
N ALA A 288 -21.35 -7.57 -12.60
CA ALA A 288 -20.06 -7.66 -11.92
C ALA A 288 -20.09 -8.27 -10.50
N LYS A 289 -21.21 -8.17 -9.75
CA LYS A 289 -21.31 -8.69 -8.36
C LYS A 289 -22.61 -9.43 -8.11
N ARG A 290 -22.57 -10.48 -7.28
CA ARG A 290 -23.76 -11.29 -6.88
C ARG A 290 -24.70 -10.60 -5.89
N GLU A 291 -24.23 -9.63 -5.12
CA GLU A 291 -25.04 -8.89 -4.15
C GLU A 291 -24.92 -7.37 -4.37
N ILE A 292 -26.05 -6.68 -4.42
CA ILE A 292 -26.17 -5.22 -4.51
C ILE A 292 -26.92 -4.73 -3.27
N ASN A 293 -26.36 -3.71 -2.62
CA ASN A 293 -27.05 -3.05 -1.51
C ASN A 293 -28.15 -2.14 -2.05
N SER A 294 -29.41 -2.57 -1.91
CA SER A 294 -30.60 -1.86 -2.39
C SER A 294 -30.76 -0.45 -1.84
N TYR A 295 -30.27 -0.18 -0.62
CA TYR A 295 -30.39 1.13 0.03
C TYR A 295 -29.61 2.23 -0.68
N ASN A 296 -28.54 1.87 -1.40
CA ASN A 296 -27.66 2.82 -2.07
C ASN A 296 -27.78 2.74 -3.60
N PHE A 297 -28.75 1.97 -4.11
CA PHE A 297 -28.88 1.67 -5.54
C PHE A 297 -30.25 2.03 -6.12
N HIS A 298 -30.46 3.34 -6.34
CA HIS A 298 -31.68 3.87 -6.95
C HIS A 298 -31.58 3.92 -8.47
N LEU A 299 -32.49 3.26 -9.18
CA LEU A 299 -32.55 3.28 -10.63
C LEU A 299 -33.56 4.30 -11.13
N GLU A 300 -33.12 5.15 -12.05
CA GLU A 300 -34.00 6.06 -12.76
C GLU A 300 -34.82 5.27 -13.82
N PRO A 301 -36.13 5.53 -13.98
CA PRO A 301 -36.98 4.77 -14.90
C PRO A 301 -36.51 4.78 -16.36
N ASN A 302 -35.82 5.82 -16.80
CA ASN A 302 -35.23 5.96 -18.13
C ASN A 302 -34.14 4.91 -18.42
N LEU A 303 -33.46 4.39 -17.40
CA LEU A 303 -32.41 3.37 -17.54
C LEU A 303 -32.98 1.96 -17.67
N MET A 304 -34.27 1.75 -17.40
CA MET A 304 -34.91 0.44 -17.40
C MET A 304 -35.23 -0.02 -18.83
N THR A 305 -34.20 -0.32 -19.63
CA THR A 305 -34.36 -0.94 -20.95
C THR A 305 -34.74 -2.41 -20.84
N GLU A 306 -35.08 -3.04 -21.96
CA GLU A 306 -35.37 -4.47 -21.99
C GLU A 306 -34.18 -5.31 -21.50
N GLU A 307 -32.97 -4.95 -21.95
CA GLU A 307 -31.71 -5.61 -21.61
C GLU A 307 -31.36 -5.46 -20.13
N VAL A 308 -31.58 -4.26 -19.56
CA VAL A 308 -31.39 -4.03 -18.11
C VAL A 308 -32.35 -4.89 -17.30
N CYS A 309 -33.62 -4.98 -17.69
CA CYS A 309 -34.60 -5.85 -17.04
C CYS A 309 -34.20 -7.34 -17.15
N MET A 310 -33.67 -7.77 -18.28
CA MET A 310 -33.13 -9.13 -18.45
C MET A 310 -31.92 -9.38 -17.56
N ALA A 311 -31.01 -8.41 -17.40
CA ALA A 311 -29.88 -8.51 -16.48
C ALA A 311 -30.35 -8.63 -15.01
N LEU A 312 -31.36 -7.85 -14.61
CA LEU A 312 -32.00 -7.96 -13.29
C LEU A 312 -32.62 -9.34 -13.04
N ALA A 313 -33.22 -9.97 -14.05
CA ALA A 313 -33.81 -11.30 -13.93
C ALA A 313 -32.80 -12.35 -13.44
N ARG A 314 -31.55 -12.26 -13.90
CA ARG A 314 -30.47 -13.22 -13.57
C ARG A 314 -29.92 -13.06 -12.15
N ARG A 315 -30.48 -12.15 -11.35
CA ARG A 315 -30.00 -11.88 -10.00
C ARG A 315 -30.75 -12.66 -8.93
N ASP A 316 -30.04 -13.04 -7.87
CA ASP A 316 -30.62 -13.76 -6.73
C ASP A 316 -31.42 -12.81 -5.81
N SER A 317 -30.99 -11.54 -5.75
CA SER A 317 -31.54 -10.47 -4.91
C SER A 317 -31.41 -9.12 -5.63
N PHE A 318 -32.05 -8.08 -5.07
CA PHE A 318 -32.16 -6.73 -5.64
C PHE A 318 -33.09 -6.63 -6.87
N TYR A 319 -34.34 -6.24 -6.61
CA TYR A 319 -35.37 -6.03 -7.63
C TYR A 319 -36.02 -4.66 -7.44
N PRO A 320 -35.47 -3.60 -8.07
CA PRO A 320 -36.07 -2.27 -8.05
C PRO A 320 -37.42 -2.27 -8.78
N ASP A 321 -38.19 -1.18 -8.65
CA ASP A 321 -39.48 -1.06 -9.32
C ASP A 321 -39.29 -1.02 -10.84
N ILE A 322 -39.75 -2.07 -11.52
CA ILE A 322 -39.78 -2.20 -12.97
C ILE A 322 -41.04 -1.46 -13.47
N PRO A 323 -40.90 -0.42 -14.32
CA PRO A 323 -42.05 0.31 -14.84
C PRO A 323 -43.06 -0.62 -15.49
N SER A 324 -44.35 -0.42 -15.21
CA SER A 324 -45.43 -1.31 -15.64
C SER A 324 -45.49 -1.52 -17.16
N GLU A 325 -45.07 -0.50 -17.91
CA GLU A 325 -44.96 -0.46 -19.38
C GLU A 325 -43.88 -1.39 -19.94
N ARG A 326 -42.87 -1.74 -19.16
CA ARG A 326 -41.77 -2.64 -19.59
C ARG A 326 -42.17 -4.11 -19.57
N TRP A 327 -43.20 -4.47 -18.80
CA TRP A 327 -43.68 -5.84 -18.74
C TRP A 327 -44.37 -6.25 -20.04
N ASN A 328 -43.77 -7.21 -20.73
CA ASN A 328 -44.31 -7.84 -21.93
C ASN A 328 -44.12 -9.37 -21.86
N LYS A 329 -44.74 -10.13 -22.78
CA LYS A 329 -44.68 -11.60 -22.75
C LYS A 329 -43.25 -12.15 -22.80
N LYS A 330 -42.41 -11.57 -23.65
CA LYS A 330 -41.00 -11.98 -23.83
C LYS A 330 -40.20 -11.82 -22.54
N LEU A 331 -40.34 -10.68 -21.86
CA LEU A 331 -39.67 -10.43 -20.59
C LEU A 331 -40.16 -11.39 -19.50
N VAL A 332 -41.47 -11.66 -19.44
CA VAL A 332 -42.03 -12.61 -18.46
C VAL A 332 -41.50 -14.03 -18.68
N GLU A 333 -41.46 -14.49 -19.92
CA GLU A 333 -40.88 -15.78 -20.28
C GLU A 333 -39.40 -15.86 -19.89
N TYR A 334 -38.66 -14.77 -20.11
CA TYR A 334 -37.26 -14.65 -19.72
C TYR A 334 -37.07 -14.78 -18.20
N PHE A 335 -37.86 -14.06 -17.39
CA PHE A 335 -37.84 -14.16 -15.93
C PHE A 335 -38.26 -15.55 -15.42
N ILE A 336 -39.17 -16.24 -16.11
CA ILE A 336 -39.55 -17.62 -15.76
C ILE A 336 -38.39 -18.59 -16.02
N GLU A 337 -37.67 -18.43 -17.13
CA GLU A 337 -36.63 -19.37 -17.57
C GLU A 337 -35.29 -19.13 -16.87
N TYR A 338 -34.86 -17.87 -16.80
CA TYR A 338 -33.53 -17.48 -16.30
C TYR A 338 -33.57 -16.83 -14.91
N GLY A 339 -34.76 -16.58 -14.36
CA GLY A 339 -34.90 -15.97 -13.04
C GLY A 339 -34.49 -16.89 -11.90
N HIS A 340 -33.52 -16.44 -11.10
CA HIS A 340 -33.02 -17.19 -9.93
C HIS A 340 -33.86 -16.97 -8.66
N SER A 341 -34.69 -15.93 -8.64
CA SER A 341 -35.58 -15.60 -7.52
C SER A 341 -36.98 -15.27 -8.03
N LEU A 342 -37.95 -15.20 -7.10
CA LEU A 342 -39.34 -14.81 -7.35
C LEU A 342 -39.72 -13.48 -6.69
N TYR A 343 -38.74 -12.71 -6.18
CA TYR A 343 -38.98 -11.40 -5.56
C TYR A 343 -39.59 -10.35 -6.51
N TRP A 344 -39.48 -10.54 -7.83
CA TRP A 344 -40.09 -9.69 -8.84
C TRP A 344 -41.59 -9.96 -9.05
N LEU A 345 -42.12 -11.10 -8.58
CA LEU A 345 -43.51 -11.51 -8.78
C LEU A 345 -44.56 -10.49 -8.34
N PRO A 346 -44.40 -9.74 -7.22
CA PRO A 346 -45.36 -8.73 -6.79
C PRO A 346 -45.56 -7.60 -7.81
N GLN A 347 -44.55 -7.32 -8.64
CA GLN A 347 -44.60 -6.25 -9.66
C GLN A 347 -45.23 -6.72 -10.97
N LEU A 348 -45.34 -8.03 -11.20
CA LEU A 348 -45.82 -8.58 -12.46
C LEU A 348 -47.32 -8.28 -12.67
N PRO A 349 -47.72 -7.63 -13.77
CA PRO A 349 -49.13 -7.40 -14.07
C PRO A 349 -49.90 -8.72 -14.17
N LYS A 350 -51.02 -8.84 -13.42
CA LYS A 350 -51.85 -10.05 -13.37
C LYS A 350 -52.23 -10.59 -14.76
N ARG A 351 -52.49 -9.71 -15.73
CA ARG A 351 -52.86 -10.05 -17.12
C ARG A 351 -51.78 -10.84 -17.88
N LEU A 352 -50.51 -10.72 -17.47
CA LEU A 352 -49.37 -11.39 -18.10
C LEU A 352 -48.97 -12.69 -17.41
N GLN A 353 -49.60 -13.04 -16.29
CA GLN A 353 -49.32 -14.29 -15.59
C GLN A 353 -49.75 -15.50 -16.42
N THR A 354 -48.89 -16.51 -16.51
CA THR A 354 -49.15 -17.74 -17.27
C THR A 354 -49.31 -18.94 -16.32
N ARG A 355 -49.92 -20.02 -16.82
CA ARG A 355 -50.02 -21.28 -16.07
C ARG A 355 -48.64 -21.84 -15.70
N LYS A 356 -47.67 -21.75 -16.62
CA LYS A 356 -46.26 -22.13 -16.41
C LYS A 356 -45.65 -21.39 -15.22
N LEU A 357 -45.90 -20.08 -15.09
CA LEU A 357 -45.44 -19.29 -13.93
C LEU A 357 -46.06 -19.79 -12.63
N ALA A 358 -47.38 -20.00 -12.62
CA ALA A 358 -48.08 -20.47 -11.43
C ALA A 358 -47.53 -21.82 -10.94
N GLU A 359 -47.31 -22.77 -11.85
CA GLU A 359 -46.71 -24.07 -11.54
C GLU A 359 -45.29 -23.93 -10.96
N LYS A 360 -44.46 -23.03 -11.51
CA LYS A 360 -43.12 -22.73 -10.96
C LYS A 360 -43.20 -22.18 -9.54
N VAL A 361 -44.05 -21.16 -9.31
CA VAL A 361 -44.22 -20.52 -7.99
C VAL A 361 -44.68 -21.52 -6.95
N LEU A 362 -45.70 -22.33 -7.26
CA LEU A 362 -46.24 -23.33 -6.34
C LEU A 362 -45.24 -24.44 -5.99
N LYS A 363 -44.35 -24.78 -6.94
CA LYS A 363 -43.29 -25.79 -6.73
C LYS A 363 -42.13 -25.23 -5.91
N GLU A 364 -41.65 -24.03 -6.21
CA GLU A 364 -40.39 -23.50 -5.66
C GLU A 364 -40.58 -22.64 -4.40
N LYS A 365 -41.63 -21.81 -4.37
CA LYS A 365 -41.92 -20.85 -3.28
C LYS A 365 -43.43 -20.76 -3.05
N PRO A 366 -44.06 -21.82 -2.50
CA PRO A 366 -45.51 -21.86 -2.28
C PRO A 366 -46.04 -20.68 -1.47
N GLN A 367 -45.23 -20.06 -0.61
CA GLN A 367 -45.57 -18.86 0.15
C GLN A 367 -45.92 -17.63 -0.70
N TYR A 368 -45.61 -17.63 -2.01
CA TYR A 368 -45.92 -16.54 -2.93
C TYR A 368 -47.21 -16.76 -3.73
N PHE A 369 -48.00 -17.78 -3.39
CA PHE A 369 -49.25 -18.10 -4.08
C PHE A 369 -50.25 -16.93 -4.11
N HIS A 370 -50.28 -16.07 -3.10
CA HIS A 370 -51.21 -14.93 -3.01
C HIS A 370 -50.97 -13.85 -4.07
N TYR A 371 -49.82 -13.85 -4.74
CA TYR A 371 -49.55 -12.96 -5.88
C TYR A 371 -50.11 -13.50 -7.20
N LEU A 372 -50.50 -14.78 -7.28
CA LEU A 372 -51.04 -15.40 -8.49
C LEU A 372 -52.52 -15.04 -8.70
N ARG A 373 -52.97 -15.05 -9.95
CA ARG A 373 -54.39 -14.99 -10.30
C ARG A 373 -55.11 -16.22 -9.73
N MET A 374 -56.29 -15.99 -9.16
CA MET A 374 -57.11 -17.05 -8.55
C MET A 374 -57.44 -18.19 -9.52
N GLU A 375 -57.57 -17.90 -10.82
CA GLU A 375 -57.82 -18.90 -11.87
C GLU A 375 -56.75 -20.01 -11.93
N PHE A 376 -55.54 -19.75 -11.42
CA PHE A 376 -54.46 -20.73 -11.39
C PHE A 376 -54.38 -21.52 -10.06
N ILE A 377 -55.25 -21.22 -9.09
CA ILE A 377 -55.25 -21.82 -7.75
C ILE A 377 -56.54 -22.61 -7.56
N THR A 378 -56.46 -23.94 -7.50
CA THR A 378 -57.63 -24.78 -7.25
C THR A 378 -57.90 -24.91 -5.75
N PRO A 379 -59.14 -25.26 -5.35
CA PRO A 379 -59.50 -25.50 -3.95
C PRO A 379 -58.60 -26.56 -3.28
N GLU A 380 -58.22 -27.62 -3.99
CA GLU A 380 -57.31 -28.65 -3.47
C GLU A 380 -55.90 -28.10 -3.23
N MET A 381 -55.38 -27.29 -4.16
CA MET A 381 -54.07 -26.64 -4.01
C MET A 381 -54.06 -25.67 -2.83
N SER A 382 -55.13 -24.88 -2.67
CA SER A 382 -55.29 -23.97 -1.54
C SER A 382 -55.28 -24.72 -0.20
N ARG A 383 -55.96 -25.87 -0.11
CA ARG A 383 -56.00 -26.71 1.10
C ARG A 383 -54.62 -27.26 1.47
N LEU A 384 -53.85 -27.67 0.47
CA LEU A 384 -52.51 -28.26 0.64
C LEU A 384 -51.45 -27.20 1.02
N LEU A 385 -51.61 -25.97 0.54
CA LEU A 385 -50.78 -24.83 0.94
C LEU A 385 -51.03 -24.40 2.39
N CYS A 386 -52.29 -24.35 2.82
CA CYS A 386 -52.66 -24.02 4.21
C CYS A 386 -52.10 -25.03 5.23
N GLN A 387 -51.89 -26.30 4.85
CA GLN A 387 -51.32 -27.34 5.72
C GLN A 387 -49.78 -27.28 5.82
N LYS A 388 -49.09 -26.61 4.89
CA LYS A 388 -47.61 -26.50 4.83
C LYS A 388 -47.06 -25.20 5.41
N ILE A 389 -47.90 -24.20 5.64
CA ILE A 389 -47.52 -22.84 6.12
C ILE A 389 -47.81 -22.66 7.62
N ALA A 390 -48.52 -23.60 8.25
CA ALA A 390 -48.61 -23.78 9.70
C ALA A 390 -47.39 -24.55 10.21
#